data_AF-A0A956H0S2-F1
#
_entry.id   AF-A0A956H0S2-F1
#
_cell.length_a   1.000
_cell.length_b   1.000
_cell.length_c   1.000
_cell.angle_alpha   90.00
_cell.angle_beta   90.00
_cell.angle_gamma   90.00
#
_symmetry.space_group_name_H-M   'P 1'
#
loop_
_entity.id
_entity.type
_entity.pdbx_description
1 polymer ?
#
loop_
_entity_poly.entity_id
_entity_poly.type
_entity_poly.pdbx_seq_one_letter_code
_entity_poly.pdbx_strand_id
1 'polypeptide(L)' 'MDLTLSEERSLEGVDSASWNALDHGPSPFLEWGFLRALERSGSTGARAGWDPHYMLVHGSLGDAQPSSPD' A
#
# COMPACT_ATOMS: atom_id res chain seq x y z
N MET A 1 -14.65 -9.03 10.90
CA MET A 1 -13.46 -8.45 10.27
C MET A 1 -13.86 -7.06 9.87
N ASP A 2 -13.28 -6.06 10.52
CA ASP A 2 -13.50 -4.68 10.13
C ASP A 2 -12.44 -4.31 9.10
N LEU A 3 -12.89 -3.75 7.98
CA LEU A 3 -12.03 -3.25 6.92
C LEU A 3 -12.21 -1.75 6.84
N THR A 4 -11.11 -1.02 6.76
CA THR A 4 -11.09 0.42 6.50
C THR A 4 -10.40 0.68 5.16
N LEU A 5 -10.95 1.61 4.39
CA LEU A 5 -10.44 2.02 3.09
C LEU A 5 -9.95 3.47 3.18
N SER A 6 -8.75 3.74 2.70
CA SER A 6 -8.21 5.08 2.54
C SER A 6 -7.67 5.31 1.13
N GLU A 7 -7.63 6.57 0.71
CA GLU A 7 -6.98 7.02 -0.51
C GLU A 7 -5.69 7.76 -0.17
N GLU A 8 -4.61 7.39 -0.84
CA GLU A 8 -3.34 8.12 -0.80
C GLU A 8 -2.94 8.55 -2.21
N ARG A 9 -2.46 9.79 -2.35
CA ARG A 9 -1.94 10.32 -3.64
C ARG A 9 -0.43 10.14 -3.82
N SER A 10 0.23 9.63 -2.78
CA SER A 10 1.64 9.27 -2.80
C SER A 10 1.88 8.15 -1.81
N LEU A 11 2.83 7.28 -2.11
CA LEU A 11 3.29 6.25 -1.17
C LEU A 11 4.23 6.78 -0.09
N GLU A 12 4.44 8.10 0.03
CA GLU A 12 5.32 8.69 1.05
C GLU A 12 4.93 8.36 2.49
N GLY A 13 3.64 8.35 2.79
CA GLY A 13 3.12 8.00 4.12
C GLY A 13 2.95 6.50 4.35
N VAL A 14 3.19 5.67 3.34
CA VAL A 14 2.97 4.22 3.40
C VAL A 14 4.26 3.51 3.76
N ASP A 15 4.23 2.67 4.80
CA ASP A 15 5.38 1.90 5.22
C ASP A 15 5.85 0.95 4.10
N SER A 16 7.11 1.08 3.70
CA SER A 16 7.67 0.35 2.57
C SER A 16 7.77 -1.15 2.82
N ALA A 17 8.04 -1.56 4.06
CA ALA A 17 8.18 -2.97 4.40
C ALA A 17 6.82 -3.67 4.34
N SER A 18 5.79 -3.05 4.91
CA SER A 18 4.41 -3.52 4.86
C SER A 18 3.87 -3.59 3.43
N TRP A 19 4.18 -2.58 2.60
CA TRP A 19 3.83 -2.60 1.18
C TRP A 19 4.52 -3.75 0.45
N ASN A 20 5.84 -3.88 0.58
CA ASN A 20 6.62 -4.91 -0.13
C ASN A 20 6.33 -6.33 0.34
N ALA A 21 5.74 -6.51 1.53
CA ALA A 21 5.31 -7.81 2.02
C ALA A 21 4.03 -8.33 1.34
N LEU A 22 3.30 -7.47 0.61
CA LEU A 22 2.15 -7.89 -0.20
C LEU A 22 2.60 -8.78 -1.37
N ASP A 23 1.69 -9.62 -1.86
CA ASP A 23 1.94 -10.43 -3.05
C ASP A 23 1.87 -9.54 -4.32
N HIS A 24 3.05 -9.15 -4.81
CA HIS A 24 3.23 -8.39 -6.05
C HIS A 24 3.46 -9.29 -7.28
N GLY A 25 3.44 -10.61 -7.10
CA GLY A 25 3.92 -11.56 -8.10
C GLY A 25 5.39 -11.31 -8.47
N PRO A 26 5.84 -11.69 -9.69
CA PRO A 26 7.23 -11.54 -10.12
C PRO A 26 7.59 -10.12 -10.60
N SER A 27 6.72 -9.12 -10.41
CA SER A 27 6.89 -7.79 -11.01
C SER A 27 7.57 -6.81 -10.04
N PRO A 28 8.81 -6.35 -10.33
CA PRO A 28 9.47 -5.35 -9.50
C PRO A 28 8.81 -3.96 -9.63
N PHE A 29 7.93 -3.77 -10.61
CA PHE A 29 7.28 -2.48 -10.89
C PHE A 29 6.15 -2.14 -9.91
N LEU A 30 5.79 -3.07 -9.03
CA LEU A 30 4.82 -2.86 -7.95
C LEU A 30 5.47 -2.68 -6.59
N GLU A 31 6.80 -2.85 -6.50
CA GLU A 31 7.53 -2.57 -5.26
C GLU A 31 7.47 -1.08 -4.91
N TRP A 32 7.45 -0.80 -3.61
CA TRP A 32 7.38 0.55 -3.08
C TRP A 32 8.48 1.44 -3.64
N GLY A 33 9.71 0.91 -3.73
CA GLY A 33 10.88 1.65 -4.19
C GLY A 33 10.75 2.13 -5.64
N PHE A 34 10.24 1.27 -6.53
CA PHE A 34 10.03 1.62 -7.93
C PHE A 34 8.94 2.69 -8.08
N LEU A 35 7.81 2.52 -7.40
CA LEU A 35 6.69 3.46 -7.45
C LEU A 35 7.09 4.84 -6.88
N ARG A 36 7.78 4.89 -5.74
CA ARG A 36 8.33 6.15 -5.20
C ARG A 36 9.35 6.80 -6.11
N ALA A 37 10.16 6.01 -6.83
CA ALA A 37 11.10 6.57 -7.80
C ALA A 37 10.36 7.30 -8.92
N LEU A 38 9.26 6.73 -9.45
CA LEU A 38 8.44 7.38 -10.48
C LEU A 38 7.80 8.69 -9.99
N GLU A 39 7.29 8.71 -8.75
CA GLU A 39 6.77 9.93 -8.12
C GLU A 39 7.84 11.00 -8.01
N ARG A 40 9.01 10.65 -7.45
CA ARG A 40 10.11 11.60 -7.19
C ARG A 40 10.78 12.10 -8.46
N SER A 41 10.80 11.30 -9.53
CA SER A 41 11.34 11.73 -10.83
C SER A 41 10.37 12.61 -11.62
N GLY A 42 9.11 12.74 -11.19
CA GLY A 42 8.07 13.41 -11.96
C GLY A 42 7.68 12.66 -13.24
N SER A 43 7.91 11.34 -13.26
CA SER A 43 7.37 10.43 -14.27
C SER A 43 5.88 10.18 -14.06
N THR A 44 5.36 10.58 -12.89
CA THR A 44 3.93 10.66 -12.58
C THR A 44 3.53 12.09 -12.23
N GLY A 45 2.25 12.28 -11.95
CA GLY A 45 1.61 13.54 -11.59
C GLY A 45 1.00 14.27 -12.79
N ALA A 46 0.32 15.37 -12.50
CA ALA A 46 -0.44 16.16 -13.48
C ALA A 46 0.35 16.50 -14.76
N ARG A 47 1.65 16.79 -14.62
CA ARG A 47 2.52 17.19 -15.72
C ARG A 47 2.92 16.01 -16.63
N ALA A 48 2.89 14.78 -16.12
CA ALA A 48 3.08 13.56 -16.90
C ALA A 48 1.77 13.06 -17.53
N GLY A 49 0.63 13.65 -17.16
CA GLY A 49 -0.70 13.22 -17.59
C GLY A 49 -1.20 11.96 -16.89
N TRP A 50 -0.50 11.49 -15.86
CA TRP A 50 -0.87 10.31 -15.08
C TRP A 50 -0.69 10.60 -13.58
N ASP A 51 -1.81 10.83 -12.88
CA ASP A 51 -1.82 11.09 -11.44
C ASP A 51 -2.02 9.78 -10.66
N PRO A 52 -1.12 9.41 -9.72
CA PRO A 52 -1.29 8.22 -8.90
C PRO A 52 -2.40 8.37 -7.86
N HIS A 53 -3.22 7.33 -7.72
CA HIS A 53 -4.21 7.19 -6.66
C HIS A 53 -4.13 5.79 -6.08
N TYR A 54 -3.62 5.66 -4.86
CA TYR A 54 -3.45 4.40 -4.16
C TYR A 54 -4.63 4.19 -3.22
N MET A 55 -5.40 3.12 -3.45
CA MET A 55 -6.46 2.70 -2.54
C MET A 55 -5.88 1.69 -1.55
N LEU A 56 -5.85 2.04 -0.26
CA LEU A 56 -5.32 1.17 0.79
C LEU A 56 -6.48 0.53 1.56
N VAL A 57 -6.43 -0.80 1.69
CA VAL A 57 -7.40 -1.55 2.49
C VAL A 57 -6.68 -2.10 3.72
N HIS A 58 -7.09 -1.64 4.90
CA HIS A 58 -6.56 -2.12 6.17
C HIS A 58 -7.60 -3.02 6.83
N GLY A 59 -7.23 -4.26 7.12
CA GLY A 59 -8.04 -5.14 7.94
C GLY A 59 -7.59 -5.12 9.40
N SER A 60 -8.54 -5.01 10.33
CA SER A 60 -8.28 -5.43 11.70
C SER A 60 -8.49 -6.95 11.76
N LEU A 61 -7.49 -7.67 12.26
CA LEU A 61 -7.77 -9.00 12.79
C LEU A 61 -8.66 -8.75 14.00
N GLY A 62 -9.95 -9.09 13.89
CA GLY A 62 -10.87 -8.96 15.02
C GLY A 62 -10.26 -9.70 16.20
N ASP A 63 -10.31 -9.09 17.40
CA ASP A 63 -9.68 -9.62 18.61
C ASP A 63 -9.88 -11.13 18.68
N ALA A 64 -8.81 -11.88 18.43
CA ALA A 64 -8.82 -13.31 18.66
C ALA A 64 -8.92 -13.46 20.18
N GLN A 65 -10.14 -13.59 20.69
CA GLN A 65 -10.35 -13.96 22.08
C GLN A 65 -9.56 -15.26 22.30
N PRO A 66 -8.56 -15.26 23.20
CA PRO A 66 -7.84 -16.48 23.49
C PRO A 66 -8.87 -17.50 23.98
N SER A 67 -9.03 -18.59 23.23
CA SER A 67 -9.86 -19.70 23.66
C SER A 67 -9.28 -20.22 24.97
N SER A 68 -9.97 -19.97 26.07
CA SER A 68 -9.65 -20.53 27.38
C SER A 68 -9.52 -22.05 27.23
N PRO A 69 -8.44 -22.68 27.71
CA PRO A 69 -8.35 -24.13 27.75
C PRO A 69 -9.27 -24.68 28.86
N ASP A 70 -10.08 -25.69 28.53
CA ASP A 70 -10.81 -26.56 29.49
C ASP A 70 -9.83 -27.52 30.20
#